data_AF-A0A0C9YZM2-F1
#
_entry.id   AF-A0A0C9YZM2-F1
#
_cell.length_a   1.000
_cell.length_b   1.000
_cell.length_c   1.000
_cell.angle_alpha   90.00
_cell.angle_beta   90.00
_cell.angle_gamma   90.00
#
_symmetry.space_group_name_H-M   'P 1'
#
loop_
_entity.id
_entity.type
_entity.pdbx_description
1 polymer ?
#
loop_
_entity_poly.entity_id
_entity_poly.type
_entity_poly.pdbx_seq_one_letter_code
_entity_poly.pdbx_strand_id
1 'polypeptide(L)'
;MASANNPHDYLVLTKLAPGIVCDYHNELTGDICDANGQEINPNTLPPPISEKDPNDWAPYHNQMQFETAEFLFKNAEMSAGNIDRLCNLWGGSLHTEKGGYAPLFADHKHLYKTINSMPLGDVPWDSFKLKYSSDCLMNNIPPWMDQIYEFWFHPAHSLIVNMLANMEFNGKFNYVPYQDFSEDDEK
;
A
#
# COMPACT_ATOMS: atom_id res chain seq x y z
N MET A 1 40.20 -3.78 -27.21
CA MET A 1 39.42 -2.57 -26.86
C MET A 1 38.01 -3.06 -26.57
N ALA A 2 37.73 -3.36 -25.29
CA ALA A 2 36.41 -3.78 -24.85
C ALA A 2 35.60 -2.50 -24.58
N SER A 3 34.50 -2.32 -25.30
CA SER A 3 33.54 -1.24 -25.05
C SER A 3 32.96 -1.46 -23.66
N ALA A 4 33.13 -0.47 -22.77
CA ALA A 4 32.51 -0.46 -21.47
C ALA A 4 31.00 -0.34 -21.65
N ASN A 5 30.26 -1.29 -21.09
CA ASN A 5 28.80 -1.19 -21.00
C ASN A 5 28.44 -0.02 -20.07
N ASN A 6 27.54 0.83 -20.53
CA ASN A 6 27.03 1.99 -19.80
C ASN A 6 26.15 1.51 -18.63
N PRO A 7 26.35 1.97 -17.39
CA PRO A 7 25.59 1.49 -16.22
C PRO A 7 24.08 1.81 -16.22
N HIS A 8 23.56 2.49 -17.25
CA HIS A 8 22.15 2.87 -17.35
C HIS A 8 21.22 1.82 -18.02
N ASP A 9 21.74 0.65 -18.41
CA ASP A 9 20.97 -0.35 -19.17
C ASP A 9 20.01 -1.23 -18.33
N TYR A 10 19.86 -1.00 -17.02
CA TYR A 10 19.12 -1.91 -16.12
C TYR A 10 17.72 -1.47 -15.66
N LEU A 11 17.16 -0.36 -16.16
CA LEU A 11 15.82 0.07 -15.75
C LEU A 11 14.90 0.36 -16.94
N VAL A 12 14.48 -0.69 -17.64
CA VAL A 12 13.28 -0.61 -18.51
C VAL A 12 12.40 -1.80 -18.20
N LEU A 13 11.50 -1.63 -17.22
CA LEU A 13 10.41 -2.58 -17.00
C LEU A 13 9.07 -1.88 -16.77
N THR A 14 8.81 -0.89 -17.61
CA THR A 14 7.45 -0.53 -18.00
C THR A 14 7.42 -0.50 -19.52
N LYS A 15 6.77 -1.49 -20.14
CA LYS A 15 6.33 -1.35 -21.54
C LYS A 15 5.35 -0.18 -21.55
N LEU A 16 5.80 1.00 -21.98
CA LEU A 16 4.94 2.16 -22.16
C LEU A 16 3.89 1.83 -23.22
N ALA A 17 2.70 2.39 -23.05
CA ALA A 17 1.71 2.36 -24.10
C ALA A 17 2.28 3.07 -25.35
N PRO A 18 1.93 2.62 -26.58
CA PRO A 18 2.31 3.34 -27.79
C PRO A 18 1.83 4.79 -27.71
N GLY A 19 2.68 5.77 -28.06
CA GLY A 19 2.31 7.18 -28.01
C GLY A 19 2.74 7.96 -26.76
N ILE A 20 3.55 7.37 -25.86
CA ILE A 20 4.04 8.05 -24.64
C ILE A 20 5.56 8.21 -24.68
N VAL A 21 6.03 9.43 -24.44
CA VAL A 21 7.46 9.78 -24.34
C VAL A 21 7.79 10.13 -22.87
N CYS A 22 8.79 9.46 -22.29
CA CYS A 22 9.32 9.79 -20.96
C CYS A 22 10.51 10.75 -21.06
N ASP A 23 10.42 11.92 -20.44
CA ASP A 23 11.53 12.87 -20.25
C ASP A 23 12.07 12.76 -18.82
N TYR A 24 13.27 12.19 -18.67
CA TYR A 24 13.88 11.95 -17.35
C TYR A 24 14.62 13.17 -16.83
N HIS A 25 14.64 13.35 -15.51
CA HIS A 25 15.34 14.47 -14.88
C HIS A 25 16.86 14.33 -15.00
N ASN A 26 17.53 15.40 -15.45
CA ASN A 26 18.97 15.36 -15.75
C ASN A 26 19.88 15.22 -14.50
N GLU A 27 19.42 15.70 -13.34
CA GLU A 27 20.22 15.73 -12.09
C GLU A 27 19.76 14.72 -11.04
N LEU A 28 18.53 14.23 -11.13
CA LEU A 28 17.93 13.36 -10.10
C LEU A 28 17.95 11.95 -10.64
N THR A 29 18.96 11.18 -10.26
CA THR A 29 19.26 9.85 -10.80
C THR A 29 18.60 8.72 -10.04
N GLY A 30 18.05 8.98 -8.84
CA GLY A 30 17.45 7.94 -7.99
C GLY A 30 18.47 6.91 -7.48
N ASP A 31 19.75 7.30 -7.42
CA ASP A 31 20.84 6.43 -6.95
C ASP A 31 20.67 6.09 -5.46
N ILE A 32 21.15 4.90 -5.08
CA ILE A 32 21.08 4.40 -3.71
C ILE A 32 21.94 5.28 -2.81
N CYS A 33 21.35 5.82 -1.74
CA CYS A 33 22.03 6.67 -0.78
C CYS A 33 21.75 6.26 0.67
N ASP A 34 22.62 6.68 1.58
CA ASP A 34 22.45 6.49 3.02
C ASP A 34 21.49 7.52 3.62
N ALA A 35 21.23 7.43 4.93
CA ALA A 35 20.34 8.36 5.63
C ALA A 35 20.82 9.83 5.63
N ASN A 36 22.08 10.09 5.25
CA ASN A 36 22.65 11.43 5.11
C ASN A 36 22.67 11.91 3.64
N GLY A 37 22.15 11.11 2.71
CA GLY A 37 22.19 11.39 1.27
C GLY A 37 23.55 11.13 0.62
N GLN A 38 24.44 10.37 1.27
CA GLN A 38 25.71 9.94 0.67
C GLN A 38 25.50 8.72 -0.21
N GLU A 39 26.05 8.73 -1.41
CA GLU A 39 25.96 7.62 -2.35
C GLU A 39 26.55 6.33 -1.75
N ILE A 40 25.78 5.25 -1.87
CA ILE A 40 26.21 3.91 -1.48
C ILE A 40 26.67 3.19 -2.76
N ASN A 41 27.79 2.47 -2.67
CA ASN A 41 28.24 1.63 -3.79
C ASN A 41 27.12 0.65 -4.16
N PRO A 42 26.68 0.57 -5.42
CA PRO A 42 25.59 -0.32 -5.85
C PRO A 42 25.83 -1.80 -5.53
N ASN A 43 27.09 -2.22 -5.33
CA ASN A 43 27.46 -3.59 -4.96
C ASN A 43 27.44 -3.85 -3.44
N THR A 44 27.06 -2.86 -2.63
CA THR A 44 26.96 -3.02 -1.18
C THR A 44 25.81 -3.97 -0.88
N LEU A 45 26.09 -5.03 -0.11
CA LEU A 45 25.05 -5.96 0.30
C LEU A 45 24.02 -5.22 1.15
N PRO A 46 22.71 -5.42 0.90
CA PRO A 46 21.68 -4.84 1.75
C PRO A 46 21.86 -5.38 3.18
N PRO A 47 21.42 -4.61 4.20
CA PRO A 47 21.33 -5.12 5.55
C PRO A 47 20.58 -6.46 5.55
N PRO A 48 20.97 -7.43 6.40
CA PRO A 48 20.20 -8.64 6.54
C PRO A 48 18.75 -8.25 6.85
N ILE A 49 17.80 -8.72 6.05
CA ILE A 49 16.39 -8.63 6.43
C ILE A 49 16.32 -9.29 7.79
N SER A 50 15.71 -8.63 8.77
CA SER A 50 15.33 -9.30 10.00
C SER A 50 14.47 -10.49 9.59
N GLU A 51 15.03 -11.70 9.61
CA GLU A 51 14.29 -12.93 9.34
C GLU A 51 13.16 -12.96 10.37
N LYS A 52 11.96 -12.55 9.96
CA LYS A 52 10.77 -12.77 10.78
C LYS A 52 10.66 -14.27 10.95
N ASP A 53 10.38 -14.70 12.18
CA ASP A 53 10.14 -16.11 12.46
C ASP A 53 9.10 -16.63 11.44
N PRO A 54 9.32 -17.76 10.76
CA PRO A 54 8.35 -18.31 9.82
C PRO A 54 6.95 -18.54 10.43
N ASN A 55 6.85 -18.59 11.76
CA ASN A 55 5.61 -18.68 12.52
C ASN A 55 5.16 -17.35 13.16
N ASP A 56 5.80 -16.21 12.84
CA ASP A 56 5.33 -14.89 13.25
C ASP A 56 4.15 -14.45 12.38
N TRP A 57 2.95 -14.83 12.82
CA TRP A 57 1.69 -14.46 12.18
C TRP A 57 1.07 -13.19 12.76
N ALA A 58 1.77 -12.45 13.64
CA ALA A 58 1.21 -11.28 14.29
C ALA A 58 0.65 -10.26 13.26
N PRO A 59 -0.55 -9.70 13.49
CA PRO A 59 -1.35 -9.73 14.71
C PRO A 59 -2.26 -10.97 14.87
N TYR A 60 -2.22 -11.89 13.91
CA TYR A 60 -2.98 -13.14 13.96
C TYR A 60 -2.31 -14.14 14.90
N HIS A 61 -3.13 -14.99 15.51
CA HIS A 61 -2.68 -16.05 16.40
C HIS A 61 -1.92 -17.15 15.65
N ASN A 62 -2.29 -17.42 14.40
CA ASN A 62 -1.67 -18.43 13.55
C ASN A 62 -2.04 -18.21 12.07
N GLN A 63 -1.41 -19.00 11.18
CA GLN A 63 -1.66 -19.03 9.75
C GLN A 63 -3.15 -19.21 9.40
N MET A 64 -3.84 -20.13 10.07
CA MET A 64 -5.24 -20.44 9.79
C MET A 64 -6.15 -19.23 10.04
N GLN A 65 -5.89 -18.47 11.10
CA GLN A 65 -6.63 -17.25 11.40
C GLN A 65 -6.36 -16.15 10.34
N PHE A 66 -5.12 -16.04 9.87
CA PHE A 66 -4.75 -15.13 8.77
C PHE A 66 -5.47 -15.49 7.46
N GLU A 67 -5.36 -16.74 7.00
CA GLU A 67 -5.97 -17.21 5.75
C GLU A 67 -7.50 -17.08 5.78
N THR A 68 -8.09 -17.32 6.95
CA THR A 68 -9.53 -17.09 7.16
C THR A 68 -9.87 -15.62 7.01
N ALA A 69 -9.07 -14.71 7.57
CA ALA A 69 -9.30 -13.29 7.44
C ALA A 69 -9.17 -12.81 5.98
N GLU A 70 -8.13 -13.26 5.28
CA GLU A 70 -7.95 -12.96 3.85
C GLU A 70 -9.16 -13.43 3.04
N PHE A 71 -9.57 -14.69 3.24
CA PHE A 71 -10.71 -15.24 2.51
C PHE A 71 -12.00 -14.46 2.78
N LEU A 72 -12.33 -14.20 4.04
CA LEU A 72 -13.58 -13.52 4.42
C LEU A 72 -13.61 -12.05 3.95
N PHE A 73 -12.50 -11.33 4.13
CA PHE A 73 -12.45 -9.89 3.88
C PHE A 73 -12.16 -9.56 2.42
N LYS A 74 -11.17 -10.20 1.81
CA LYS A 74 -10.63 -9.84 0.49
C LYS A 74 -11.22 -10.69 -0.64
N ASN A 75 -11.39 -12.00 -0.44
CA ASN A 75 -11.86 -12.88 -1.52
C ASN A 75 -13.38 -12.97 -1.59
N ALA A 76 -14.03 -13.18 -0.45
CA ALA A 76 -15.48 -13.33 -0.37
C ALA A 76 -16.21 -12.01 -0.16
N GLU A 77 -15.50 -10.95 0.24
CA GLU A 77 -16.06 -9.64 0.61
C GLU A 77 -17.32 -9.79 1.49
N MET A 78 -17.23 -10.67 2.48
CA MET A 78 -18.39 -11.14 3.21
C MET A 78 -18.94 -10.02 4.08
N SER A 79 -20.27 -9.81 4.02
CA SER A 79 -20.91 -8.78 4.84
C SER A 79 -20.73 -9.06 6.33
N ALA A 80 -20.67 -8.00 7.15
CA ALA A 80 -20.51 -8.11 8.61
C ALA A 80 -21.53 -9.08 9.25
N GLY A 81 -22.80 -9.00 8.82
CA GLY A 81 -23.84 -9.90 9.32
C GLY A 81 -23.65 -11.37 8.91
N ASN A 82 -23.08 -11.64 7.73
CA ASN A 82 -22.73 -13.00 7.31
C ASN A 82 -21.51 -13.53 8.07
N ILE A 83 -20.52 -12.66 8.35
CA ILE A 83 -19.37 -13.01 9.19
C ILE A 83 -19.84 -13.37 10.60
N ASP A 84 -20.73 -12.57 11.20
CA ASP A 84 -21.31 -12.88 12.52
C ASP A 84 -22.06 -14.20 12.51
N ARG A 85 -22.87 -14.44 11.46
CA ARG A 85 -23.58 -15.71 11.29
C ARG A 85 -22.61 -16.88 11.20
N LEU A 86 -21.52 -16.76 10.44
CA LEU A 86 -20.50 -17.79 10.32
C LEU A 86 -19.80 -18.07 11.66
N CYS A 87 -19.39 -17.02 12.38
CA CYS A 87 -18.75 -17.15 13.69
C CYS A 87 -19.67 -17.84 14.71
N ASN A 88 -20.98 -17.52 14.67
CA ASN A 88 -21.99 -18.19 15.50
C ASN A 88 -22.15 -19.68 15.15
N LEU A 89 -22.16 -20.03 13.86
CA LEU A 89 -22.21 -21.43 13.41
C LEU A 89 -20.96 -22.20 13.87
N TRP A 90 -19.78 -21.61 13.76
CA TRP A 90 -18.54 -22.19 14.28
C TRP A 90 -18.59 -22.38 15.78
N GLY A 91 -18.99 -21.36 16.54
CA GLY A 91 -19.14 -21.44 17.99
C GLY A 91 -20.09 -22.56 18.43
N GLY A 92 -21.20 -22.77 17.73
CA GLY A 92 -22.13 -23.86 17.99
C GLY A 92 -21.58 -25.26 17.63
N SER A 93 -20.80 -25.37 16.54
CA SER A 93 -20.24 -26.65 16.08
C SER A 93 -18.99 -27.10 16.82
N LEU A 94 -18.18 -26.15 17.32
CA LEU A 94 -16.90 -26.42 17.98
C LEU A 94 -17.04 -26.61 19.49
N HIS A 95 -18.21 -26.28 20.06
CA HIS A 95 -18.52 -26.56 21.46
C HIS A 95 -18.73 -28.07 21.65
N THR A 96 -17.73 -28.76 22.20
CA THR A 96 -17.82 -30.17 22.56
C THR A 96 -17.65 -30.35 24.05
N GLU A 97 -18.28 -31.39 24.61
CA GLU A 97 -18.33 -31.68 26.06
C GLU A 97 -16.96 -31.91 26.73
N LYS A 98 -15.86 -31.95 25.96
CA LYS A 98 -14.49 -32.19 26.44
C LYS A 98 -13.55 -30.98 26.32
N GLY A 99 -14.10 -29.77 26.20
CA GLY A 99 -13.32 -28.54 26.00
C GLY A 99 -13.23 -28.22 24.51
N GLY A 100 -14.22 -27.50 24.01
CA GLY A 100 -14.31 -27.09 22.61
C GLY A 100 -13.25 -26.08 22.20
N TYR A 101 -12.95 -26.05 20.90
CA TYR A 101 -12.11 -25.00 20.30
C TYR A 101 -12.93 -23.72 20.12
N ALA A 102 -12.36 -22.57 20.47
CA ALA A 102 -12.99 -21.28 20.19
C ALA A 102 -13.03 -21.03 18.66
N PRO A 103 -14.04 -20.31 18.14
CA PRO A 103 -14.04 -19.90 16.74
C PRO A 103 -12.82 -18.99 16.45
N LEU A 104 -12.33 -19.03 15.20
CA LEU A 104 -11.15 -18.24 14.77
C LEU A 104 -11.36 -16.73 14.96
N PHE A 105 -12.60 -16.26 14.81
CA PHE A 105 -13.02 -14.93 15.18
C PHE A 105 -14.29 -15.01 16.04
N ALA A 106 -14.46 -14.07 16.96
CA ALA A 106 -15.65 -14.02 17.81
C ALA A 106 -16.85 -13.45 17.03
N ASP A 107 -16.59 -12.42 16.23
CA ASP A 107 -17.54 -11.68 15.41
C ASP A 107 -16.78 -10.89 14.32
N HIS A 108 -17.51 -10.15 13.48
CA HIS A 108 -16.90 -9.26 12.48
C HIS A 108 -16.01 -8.16 13.10
N LYS A 109 -16.30 -7.71 14.32
CA LYS A 109 -15.51 -6.66 14.98
C LYS A 109 -14.13 -7.17 15.36
N HIS A 110 -14.04 -8.41 15.86
CA HIS A 110 -12.77 -9.06 16.13
C HIS A 110 -11.94 -9.22 14.86
N LEU A 111 -12.57 -9.66 13.76
CA LEU A 111 -11.92 -9.75 12.45
C LEU A 111 -11.36 -8.38 12.01
N TYR A 112 -12.22 -7.36 11.93
CA TYR A 112 -11.81 -6.03 11.45
C TYR A 112 -10.77 -5.38 12.36
N LYS A 113 -10.90 -5.54 13.68
CA LYS A 113 -9.90 -5.05 14.62
C LYS A 113 -8.55 -5.72 14.39
N THR A 114 -8.53 -7.03 14.13
CA THR A 114 -7.28 -7.77 13.86
C THR A 114 -6.63 -7.28 12.58
N ILE A 115 -7.40 -7.14 11.49
CA ILE A 115 -6.93 -6.57 10.22
C ILE A 115 -6.37 -5.15 10.42
N ASN A 116 -7.11 -4.29 11.13
CA ASN A 116 -6.70 -2.90 11.39
C ASN A 116 -5.50 -2.78 12.34
N SER A 117 -5.16 -3.84 13.08
CA SER A 117 -3.99 -3.88 13.96
C SER A 117 -2.72 -4.38 13.28
N MET A 118 -2.79 -4.72 11.99
CA MET A 118 -1.61 -5.16 11.24
C MET A 118 -0.56 -4.04 11.22
N PRO A 119 0.67 -4.29 11.71
CA PRO A 119 1.72 -3.28 11.71
C PRO A 119 2.35 -3.07 10.32
N LEU A 120 2.01 -3.92 9.35
CA LEU A 120 2.52 -3.88 8.00
C LEU A 120 1.91 -2.70 7.24
N GLY A 121 2.73 -1.67 6.99
CA GLY A 121 2.32 -0.53 6.19
C GLY A 121 1.38 0.42 6.91
N ASP A 122 1.51 0.55 8.25
CA ASP A 122 0.72 1.46 9.10
C ASP A 122 1.03 2.93 8.78
N VAL A 123 0.57 3.37 7.61
CA VAL A 123 0.46 4.76 7.25
C VAL A 123 -0.94 5.17 7.69
N PRO A 124 -1.09 5.99 8.74
CA PRO A 124 -2.41 6.37 9.20
C PRO A 124 -3.16 7.11 8.09
N TRP A 125 -4.49 6.98 8.11
CA TRP A 125 -5.35 7.87 7.33
C TRP A 125 -5.20 9.30 7.86
N ASP A 126 -5.02 10.24 6.95
CA ASP A 126 -5.07 11.66 7.21
C ASP A 126 -6.26 12.28 6.46
N SER A 127 -6.75 13.42 6.93
CA SER A 127 -7.84 14.12 6.27
C SER A 127 -7.68 15.62 6.29
N PHE A 128 -8.16 16.27 5.24
CA PHE A 128 -8.37 17.71 5.24
C PHE A 128 -9.74 18.05 4.68
N LYS A 129 -10.23 19.21 5.10
CA LYS A 129 -11.54 19.73 4.68
C LYS A 129 -11.34 20.82 3.64
N LEU A 130 -12.00 20.66 2.50
CA LEU A 130 -12.00 21.64 1.42
C LEU A 130 -13.36 22.31 1.35
N LYS A 131 -13.36 23.64 1.22
CA LYS A 131 -14.53 24.44 0.86
C LYS A 131 -14.15 25.35 -0.30
N TYR A 132 -15.03 25.48 -1.27
CA TYR A 132 -14.88 26.46 -2.33
C TYR A 132 -14.89 27.88 -1.75
N SER A 133 -13.87 28.68 -2.06
CA SER A 133 -13.61 29.97 -1.39
C SER A 133 -13.83 31.20 -2.26
N SER A 134 -14.28 31.05 -3.51
CA SER A 134 -14.46 32.19 -4.42
C SER A 134 -15.82 32.87 -4.23
N ASP A 135 -15.85 34.18 -4.49
CA ASP A 135 -17.09 34.97 -4.49
C ASP A 135 -18.06 34.41 -5.55
N CYS A 136 -19.10 33.73 -5.08
CA CYS A 136 -20.13 33.16 -5.93
C CYS A 136 -21.12 34.27 -6.33
N LEU A 137 -20.88 34.91 -7.48
CA LEU A 137 -21.81 35.89 -8.07
C LEU A 137 -23.01 35.23 -8.78
N MET A 138 -23.22 33.91 -8.61
CA MET A 138 -24.32 33.18 -9.21
C MET A 138 -25.56 33.20 -8.33
N ASN A 139 -26.71 33.48 -8.93
CA ASN A 139 -28.03 33.47 -8.26
C ASN A 139 -28.47 32.08 -7.79
N ASN A 140 -27.81 31.00 -8.23
CA ASN A 140 -28.08 29.64 -7.83
C ASN A 140 -26.75 28.90 -7.57
N ILE A 141 -26.33 28.87 -6.31
CA ILE A 141 -25.07 28.25 -5.90
C ILE A 141 -25.27 26.72 -5.89
N PRO A 142 -24.51 25.96 -6.69
CA PRO A 142 -24.64 24.51 -6.68
C PRO A 142 -24.14 23.92 -5.35
N PRO A 143 -24.69 22.78 -4.88
CA PRO A 143 -24.33 22.21 -3.57
C PRO A 143 -22.83 21.97 -3.37
N TRP A 144 -22.10 21.65 -4.44
CA TRP A 144 -20.65 21.42 -4.38
C TRP A 144 -19.82 22.68 -4.08
N MET A 145 -20.36 23.87 -4.31
CA MET A 145 -19.68 25.13 -3.98
C MET A 145 -19.98 25.62 -2.55
N ASP A 146 -21.05 25.15 -1.91
CA ASP A 146 -21.43 25.59 -0.55
C ASP A 146 -21.10 24.56 0.54
N GLN A 147 -20.90 23.29 0.15
CA GLN A 147 -20.58 22.21 1.08
C GLN A 147 -19.09 22.14 1.42
N ILE A 148 -18.80 21.65 2.62
CA ILE A 148 -17.46 21.25 3.04
C ILE A 148 -17.30 19.77 2.72
N TYR A 149 -16.27 19.45 1.95
CA TYR A 149 -15.89 18.08 1.63
C TYR A 149 -14.67 17.67 2.45
N GLU A 150 -14.76 16.52 3.11
CA GLU A 150 -13.63 15.92 3.81
C GLU A 150 -13.00 14.86 2.90
N PHE A 151 -11.72 15.06 2.60
CA PHE A 151 -10.93 14.14 1.79
C PHE A 151 -10.04 13.32 2.69
N TRP A 152 -10.13 12.00 2.58
CA TRP A 152 -9.29 11.04 3.30
C TRP A 152 -8.21 10.54 2.35
N PHE A 153 -6.96 10.53 2.83
CA PHE A 153 -5.81 10.07 2.05
C PHE A 153 -4.76 9.45 2.98
N HIS A 154 -3.84 8.69 2.40
CA HIS A 154 -2.61 8.30 3.09
C HIS A 154 -1.50 9.31 2.75
N PRO A 155 -0.73 9.83 3.72
CA PRO A 155 0.41 10.69 3.45
C PRO A 155 1.40 10.04 2.48
N ALA A 156 1.53 10.62 1.28
CA ALA A 156 2.31 10.04 0.19
C ALA A 156 3.78 9.80 0.57
N HIS A 157 4.39 10.72 1.31
CA HIS A 157 5.76 10.57 1.81
C HIS A 157 5.92 9.29 2.65
N SER A 158 5.06 9.08 3.64
CA SER A 158 5.12 7.89 4.51
C SER A 158 4.89 6.60 3.73
N LEU A 159 4.00 6.62 2.74
CA LEU A 159 3.75 5.49 1.86
C LEU A 159 5.00 5.14 1.04
N ILE A 160 5.64 6.13 0.42
CA ILE A 160 6.85 5.93 -0.38
C ILE A 160 8.03 5.47 0.49
N VAL A 161 8.20 6.00 1.70
CA VAL A 161 9.22 5.52 2.65
C VAL A 161 9.01 4.04 2.98
N ASN A 162 7.76 3.63 3.24
CA ASN A 162 7.44 2.22 3.52
C ASN A 162 7.67 1.32 2.29
N MET A 163 7.35 1.80 1.08
CA MET A 163 7.63 1.07 -0.16
C MET A 163 9.14 0.91 -0.39
N LEU A 164 9.93 1.97 -0.18
CA LEU A 164 11.39 1.95 -0.30
C LEU A 164 12.06 1.05 0.73
N ALA A 165 11.49 0.93 1.93
CA ALA A 165 12.00 0.05 2.97
C ALA A 165 11.71 -1.44 2.72
N ASN A 166 10.77 -1.78 1.82
CA ASN A 166 10.39 -3.16 1.52
C ASN A 166 11.05 -3.63 0.21
N MET A 167 11.96 -4.60 0.32
CA MET A 167 12.69 -5.15 -0.84
C MET A 167 11.80 -5.87 -1.87
N GLU A 168 10.57 -6.26 -1.54
CA GLU A 168 9.63 -6.79 -2.54
C GLU A 168 9.24 -5.75 -3.60
N PHE A 169 9.36 -4.46 -3.25
CA PHE A 169 9.14 -3.35 -4.16
C PHE A 169 10.39 -2.94 -4.96
N ASN A 170 11.52 -3.62 -4.76
CA ASN A 170 12.74 -3.35 -5.53
C ASN A 170 12.49 -3.54 -7.03
N GLY A 171 12.74 -2.49 -7.81
CA GLY A 171 12.51 -2.47 -9.26
C GLY A 171 11.03 -2.55 -9.68
N LYS A 172 10.09 -2.31 -8.75
CA LYS A 172 8.65 -2.26 -9.07
C LYS A 172 8.17 -0.89 -9.52
N PHE A 173 9.00 0.14 -9.39
CA PHE A 173 8.74 1.50 -9.84
C PHE A 173 10.03 2.20 -10.26
N ASN A 174 9.90 3.29 -11.01
CA ASN A 174 11.03 4.12 -11.41
C ASN A 174 11.46 5.04 -10.27
N TYR A 175 12.72 4.93 -9.85
CA TYR A 175 13.32 5.79 -8.83
C TYR A 175 13.75 7.16 -9.38
N VAL A 176 14.01 7.22 -10.69
CA VAL A 176 14.37 8.44 -11.42
C VAL A 176 13.09 9.23 -11.68
N PRO A 177 12.99 10.51 -11.28
CA PRO A 177 11.88 11.37 -11.67
C PRO A 177 11.82 11.55 -13.18
N TYR A 178 10.62 11.48 -13.75
CA TYR A 178 10.38 11.69 -15.18
C TYR A 178 9.02 12.33 -15.41
N GLN A 179 8.85 12.90 -16.60
CA GLN A 179 7.59 13.45 -17.09
C GLN A 179 7.12 12.64 -18.29
N ASP A 180 5.84 12.28 -18.30
CA ASP A 180 5.20 11.60 -19.42
C ASP A 180 4.48 12.61 -20.30
N PHE A 181 4.80 12.58 -21.60
CA PHE A 181 4.14 13.36 -22.63
C PHE A 181 3.41 12.44 -23.60
N SER A 182 2.23 12.85 -24.06
CA SER A 182 1.65 12.28 -25.28
C SER A 182 2.54 12.67 -26.46
N GLU A 183 2.70 11.79 -27.45
CA GLU A 183 3.40 12.12 -28.70
C GLU A 183 2.79 13.36 -29.41
N ASP A 184 1.51 13.66 -29.14
CA ASP A 184 0.78 14.80 -29.67
C ASP A 184 0.93 16.09 -28.84
N ASP A 185 1.48 16.02 -27.62
CA ASP A 185 1.72 17.18 -26.78
C ASP A 185 3.08 17.79 -27.15
N GLU A 186 3.07 18.90 -27.90
CA GLU A 186 4.29 19.66 -28.20
C GLU A 186 4.97 20.14 -26.90
N LYS A 187 6.30 19.94 -26.84
CA LYS A 187 7.17 20.29 -25.71
C LYS A 187 7.32 21.79 -25.49
#